data_AF-X1IRW8-F1
#
_entry.id   AF-X1IRW8-F1
#
_cell.length_a   1.000
_cell.length_b   1.000
_cell.length_c   1.000
_cell.angle_alpha   90.00
_cell.angle_beta   90.00
_cell.angle_gamma   90.00
#
_symmetry.space_group_name_H-M   'P 1'
#
loop_
_entity.id
_entity.type
_entity.pdbx_description
1 polymer ?
#
loop_
_entity_poly.entity_id
_entity_poly.type
_entity_poly.pdbx_seq_one_letter_code
_entity_poly.pdbx_strand_id
1 'polypeptide(L)'
;TEVVMGELDEEDSRLVDEVLNYLRGKEMIRLDRVMCHNPDFKTNCRLYVTADYPRLPLMWGNTLFPSEGGEPDFTAIDVPEWPEKKTLVFPESGLTLIMGSDYKGEVKKAMLRQIMYWAKKRGNLGLHAASKIIRVLRDGQLRDFGVILFGLSGTGKTALSCHSHWLRPPERVVIRQDDVVILRSDGSAIGTEESFYLKTDGLEPDMQPLLYAAAISPRSILENVAVDPETGKVDFFDTTLTSNGRAMVKRRDIAFTDSDIDLGRADFVCFITRRQDILPPVVRLTPEWGA
;
A
#
# COMPACT_ATOMS: atom_id res chain seq x y z
N THR A 1 -14.72 10.46 3.79
CA THR A 1 -13.37 11.04 3.64
C THR A 1 -13.47 12.35 2.94
N GLU A 2 -12.89 13.39 3.54
CA GLU A 2 -12.97 14.76 3.11
C GLU A 2 -11.57 15.38 3.11
N VAL A 3 -11.26 16.16 2.06
CA VAL A 3 -9.96 16.79 1.87
C VAL A 3 -10.11 18.28 2.08
N VAL A 4 -9.44 18.78 3.11
CA VAL A 4 -9.52 20.16 3.57
C VAL A 4 -8.36 20.95 2.97
N MET A 5 -8.67 21.82 2.01
CA MET A 5 -7.70 22.66 1.29
C MET A 5 -7.76 24.14 1.71
N GLY A 6 -8.54 24.45 2.75
CA GLY A 6 -8.80 25.80 3.26
C GLY A 6 -9.30 25.76 4.69
N GLU A 7 -10.19 26.67 5.06
CA GLU A 7 -10.84 26.66 6.37
C GLU A 7 -11.84 25.49 6.47
N LEU A 8 -11.95 24.93 7.68
CA LEU A 8 -13.00 23.97 8.00
C LEU A 8 -14.35 24.68 8.04
N ASP A 9 -15.42 23.98 7.66
CA ASP A 9 -16.75 24.46 8.01
C ASP A 9 -16.97 24.41 9.53
N GLU A 10 -18.01 25.10 10.00
CA GLU A 10 -18.28 25.18 11.43
C GLU A 10 -18.61 23.82 12.08
N GLU A 11 -19.13 22.87 11.32
CA GLU A 11 -19.48 21.53 11.81
C GLU A 11 -18.21 20.72 12.04
N ASP A 12 -17.30 20.70 11.07
CA ASP A 12 -16.02 20.01 11.18
C ASP A 12 -15.08 20.66 12.17
N SER A 13 -15.08 21.99 12.28
CA SER A 13 -14.29 22.66 13.31
C SER A 13 -14.73 22.22 14.71
N ARG A 14 -16.05 22.14 14.95
CA ARG A 14 -16.59 21.65 16.23
C ARG A 14 -16.27 20.17 16.46
N LEU A 15 -16.42 19.34 15.43
CA LEU A 15 -16.09 17.92 15.50
C LEU A 15 -14.62 17.70 15.86
N VAL A 16 -13.70 18.42 15.22
CA VAL A 16 -12.27 18.34 15.53
C VAL A 16 -12.00 18.70 17.00
N ASP A 17 -12.60 19.79 17.49
CA ASP A 17 -12.45 20.21 18.90
C ASP A 17 -12.99 19.16 19.87
N GLU A 18 -14.14 18.56 19.59
CA GLU A 18 -14.73 17.50 20.40
C GLU A 18 -13.83 16.26 20.46
N VAL A 19 -13.32 15.82 19.31
CA VAL A 19 -12.41 14.67 19.21
C VAL A 19 -11.11 14.95 19.96
N LEU A 20 -10.49 16.11 19.76
CA LEU A 20 -9.24 16.46 20.45
C LEU A 20 -9.46 16.57 21.96
N ASN A 21 -10.59 17.09 22.42
CA ASN A 21 -10.94 17.15 23.84
C ASN A 21 -11.18 15.75 24.43
N TYR A 22 -11.85 14.86 23.70
CA TYR A 22 -12.02 13.45 24.06
C TYR A 22 -10.66 12.75 24.26
N LEU A 23 -9.71 12.98 23.35
CA LEU A 23 -8.39 12.36 23.39
C LEU A 23 -7.51 12.84 24.56
N ARG A 24 -7.77 14.01 25.16
CA ARG A 24 -6.97 14.52 26.30
C ARG A 24 -6.94 13.59 27.51
N GLY A 25 -8.01 12.81 27.70
CA GLY A 25 -8.14 11.85 28.81
C GLY A 25 -7.81 10.40 28.43
N LYS A 26 -7.35 10.16 27.20
CA LYS A 26 -7.16 8.80 26.65
C LYS A 26 -5.69 8.40 26.65
N GLU A 27 -5.46 7.13 26.90
CA GLU A 27 -4.15 6.52 26.64
C GLU A 27 -4.00 6.31 25.13
N MET A 28 -2.86 6.75 24.59
CA MET A 28 -2.57 6.74 23.16
C MET A 28 -1.29 5.98 22.88
N ILE A 29 -1.29 5.16 21.84
CA ILE A 29 -0.08 4.58 21.26
C ILE A 29 0.45 5.55 20.21
N ARG A 30 1.69 6.01 20.41
CA ARG A 30 2.45 6.77 19.41
C ARG A 30 3.44 5.85 18.71
N LEU A 31 3.39 5.79 17.39
CA LEU A 31 4.34 5.03 16.59
C LEU A 31 4.94 5.85 15.46
N ASP A 32 6.27 5.93 15.44
CA ASP A 32 7.02 6.62 14.41
C ASP A 32 7.62 5.61 13.42
N ARG A 33 7.53 5.93 12.12
CA ARG A 33 8.06 5.13 11.01
C ARG A 33 8.55 6.04 9.88
N VAL A 34 9.30 5.46 8.96
CA VAL A 34 9.76 6.14 7.75
C VAL A 34 9.07 5.53 6.54
N MET A 35 8.57 6.37 5.64
CA MET A 35 8.07 5.98 4.32
C MET A 35 9.07 6.43 3.25
N CYS A 36 9.20 5.62 2.20
CA CYS A 36 10.24 5.72 1.17
C CYS A 36 11.66 5.52 1.71
N HIS A 37 12.45 4.69 1.03
CA HIS A 37 13.87 4.53 1.33
C HIS A 37 14.75 5.56 0.59
N ASN A 38 14.25 6.10 -0.53
CA ASN A 38 14.95 7.08 -1.35
C ASN A 38 15.20 8.40 -0.58
N PRO A 39 16.45 8.89 -0.48
CA PRO A 39 16.77 10.10 0.29
C PRO A 39 15.98 11.35 -0.12
N ASP A 40 15.62 11.50 -1.41
CA ASP A 40 14.90 12.67 -1.92
C ASP A 40 13.42 12.70 -1.46
N PHE A 41 12.89 11.55 -1.04
CA PHE A 41 11.48 11.33 -0.70
C PHE A 41 11.28 10.68 0.67
N LYS A 42 12.35 10.45 1.41
CA LYS A 42 12.28 9.93 2.77
C LYS A 42 11.36 10.82 3.59
N THR A 43 10.37 10.21 4.21
CA THR A 43 9.27 10.91 4.87
C THR A 43 9.06 10.31 6.26
N ASN A 44 9.18 11.13 7.29
CA ASN A 44 8.90 10.75 8.67
C ASN A 44 7.38 10.73 8.89
N CYS A 45 6.85 9.60 9.32
CA CYS A 45 5.43 9.40 9.57
C CYS A 45 5.19 9.08 11.04
N ARG A 46 4.20 9.75 11.63
CA ARG A 46 3.73 9.50 13.00
C ARG A 46 2.28 9.06 13.00
N LEU A 47 2.01 7.99 13.73
CA LEU A 47 0.67 7.49 13.99
C LEU A 47 0.35 7.61 15.48
N TYR A 48 -0.81 8.18 15.78
CA TYR A 48 -1.46 8.09 17.08
C TYR A 48 -2.72 7.22 16.95
N VAL A 49 -2.89 6.25 17.84
CA VAL A 49 -4.12 5.44 17.95
C VAL A 49 -4.49 5.32 19.42
N THR A 50 -5.78 5.30 19.73
CA THR A 50 -6.27 4.97 21.07
C THR A 50 -5.79 3.57 21.49
N ALA A 51 -5.35 3.43 22.75
CA ALA A 51 -4.63 2.23 23.21
C ALA A 51 -5.45 0.93 23.15
N ASP A 52 -6.78 1.04 23.10
CA ASP A 52 -7.71 -0.10 22.95
C ASP A 52 -7.60 -0.80 21.58
N TYR A 53 -6.94 -0.18 20.59
CA TYR A 53 -6.78 -0.71 19.24
C TYR A 53 -5.31 -0.96 18.84
N PRO A 54 -4.53 -1.74 19.63
CA PRO A 54 -3.09 -1.90 19.43
C PRO A 54 -2.72 -2.65 18.14
N ARG A 55 -3.67 -3.37 17.53
CA ARG A 55 -3.47 -4.06 16.26
C ARG A 55 -3.17 -3.11 15.10
N LEU A 56 -3.71 -1.89 15.13
CA LEU A 56 -3.53 -0.88 14.08
C LEU A 56 -2.08 -0.39 14.00
N PRO A 57 -1.47 0.11 15.09
CA PRO A 57 -0.06 0.48 15.07
C PRO A 57 0.85 -0.74 14.86
N LEU A 58 0.47 -1.95 15.32
CA LEU A 58 1.23 -3.16 14.99
C LEU A 58 1.29 -3.43 13.48
N MET A 59 0.13 -3.44 12.80
CA MET A 59 0.04 -3.70 11.37
C MET A 59 0.65 -2.58 10.53
N TRP A 60 0.33 -1.32 10.83
CA TRP A 60 0.89 -0.16 10.12
C TRP A 60 2.39 -0.03 10.36
N GLY A 61 2.84 -0.25 11.59
CA GLY A 61 4.25 -0.26 11.97
C GLY A 61 5.08 -1.31 11.25
N ASN A 62 4.47 -2.42 10.84
CA ASN A 62 5.12 -3.43 10.02
C ASN A 62 5.04 -3.12 8.52
N THR A 63 4.26 -2.12 8.10
CA THR A 63 4.11 -1.71 6.69
C THR A 63 5.28 -0.85 6.21
N LEU A 64 5.78 0.03 7.09
CA LEU A 64 6.79 1.04 6.81
C LEU A 64 8.15 0.69 7.44
N PHE A 65 9.17 1.47 7.10
CA PHE A 65 10.53 1.30 7.58
C PHE A 65 10.67 1.77 9.04
N PRO A 66 11.63 1.22 9.82
CA PRO A 66 11.93 1.70 11.16
C PRO A 66 12.17 3.21 11.21
N SER A 67 11.79 3.84 12.33
CA SER A 67 12.06 5.27 12.53
C SER A 67 13.56 5.54 12.60
N GLU A 68 13.98 6.63 11.97
CA GLU A 68 15.34 7.18 12.08
C GLU A 68 15.39 8.36 13.08
N GLY A 69 14.29 8.65 13.78
CA GLY A 69 14.10 9.83 14.62
C GLY A 69 13.67 11.07 13.83
N GLY A 70 13.52 12.20 14.53
CA GLY A 70 13.11 13.48 13.95
C GLY A 70 11.63 13.81 14.11
N GLU A 71 11.25 15.00 13.63
CA GLU A 71 9.85 15.43 13.58
C GLU A 71 9.12 14.81 12.40
N PRO A 72 7.81 14.52 12.53
CA PRO A 72 7.04 13.90 11.46
C PRO A 72 6.70 14.92 10.37
N ASP A 73 6.91 14.52 9.12
CA ASP A 73 6.35 15.20 7.95
C ASP A 73 4.84 14.96 7.88
N PHE A 74 4.41 13.72 8.15
CA PHE A 74 3.00 13.32 8.14
C PHE A 74 2.57 12.77 9.50
N THR A 75 1.40 13.21 9.96
CA THR A 75 0.78 12.72 11.19
C THR A 75 -0.61 12.19 10.89
N ALA A 76 -0.91 10.98 11.36
CA ALA A 76 -2.26 10.44 11.39
C ALA A 76 -2.69 10.25 12.85
N ILE A 77 -3.90 10.68 13.17
CA ILE A 77 -4.58 10.42 14.44
C ILE A 77 -5.79 9.54 14.12
N ASP A 78 -5.82 8.34 14.67
CA ASP A 78 -6.89 7.38 14.47
C ASP A 78 -7.66 7.16 15.78
N VAL A 79 -8.98 7.32 15.71
CA VAL A 79 -9.92 7.16 16.82
C VAL A 79 -10.98 6.14 16.40
N PRO A 80 -10.65 4.84 16.39
CA PRO A 80 -11.52 3.81 15.82
C PRO A 80 -12.88 3.71 16.51
N GLU A 81 -12.94 3.99 17.80
CA GLU A 81 -14.15 3.94 18.62
C GLU A 81 -15.07 5.15 18.46
N TRP A 82 -14.68 6.16 17.68
CA TRP A 82 -15.53 7.33 17.50
C TRP A 82 -16.87 6.94 16.85
N PRO A 83 -18.03 7.45 17.32
CA PRO A 83 -19.34 6.98 16.83
C PRO A 83 -19.57 7.22 15.34
N GLU A 84 -19.03 8.32 14.81
CA GLU A 84 -19.23 8.72 13.43
C GLU A 84 -18.02 8.34 12.57
N LYS A 85 -18.31 7.70 11.44
CA LYS A 85 -17.28 7.37 10.46
C LYS A 85 -16.96 8.59 9.59
N LYS A 86 -15.93 9.34 9.96
CA LYS A 86 -15.41 10.47 9.17
C LYS A 86 -13.89 10.44 9.09
N THR A 87 -13.35 10.98 8.01
CA THR A 87 -11.89 11.11 7.84
C THR A 87 -11.60 12.46 7.24
N LEU A 88 -10.88 13.30 7.96
CA LEU A 88 -10.47 14.63 7.54
C LEU A 88 -8.99 14.60 7.17
N VAL A 89 -8.66 15.03 5.95
CA VAL A 89 -7.29 15.11 5.46
C VAL A 89 -6.91 16.58 5.34
N PHE A 90 -5.78 16.95 5.89
CA PHE A 90 -5.20 18.29 5.79
C PHE A 90 -3.87 18.19 5.04
N PRO A 91 -3.86 18.26 3.70
CA PRO A 91 -2.66 17.95 2.92
C PRO A 91 -1.54 18.97 3.09
N GLU A 92 -1.87 20.23 3.37
CA GLU A 92 -0.90 21.30 3.59
C GLU A 92 -0.09 21.09 4.88
N SER A 93 -0.74 20.64 5.95
CA SER A 93 -0.10 20.43 7.26
C SER A 93 0.45 19.02 7.46
N GLY A 94 0.18 18.09 6.54
CA GLY A 94 0.57 16.69 6.72
C GLY A 94 -0.31 15.91 7.69
N LEU A 95 -1.41 16.48 8.21
CA LEU A 95 -2.30 15.84 9.17
C LEU A 95 -3.43 15.03 8.51
N THR A 96 -3.80 13.90 9.11
CA THR A 96 -5.07 13.20 8.83
C THR A 96 -5.71 12.76 10.14
N LEU A 97 -7.00 13.07 10.31
CA LEU A 97 -7.82 12.59 11.43
C LEU A 97 -8.77 11.51 10.91
N ILE A 98 -8.74 10.33 11.52
CA ILE A 98 -9.54 9.15 11.17
C ILE A 98 -10.44 8.84 12.36
N MET A 99 -11.74 8.68 12.10
CA MET A 99 -12.77 8.46 13.12
C MET A 99 -13.69 7.32 12.69
N GLY A 100 -14.09 6.49 13.66
CA GLY A 100 -15.16 5.51 13.50
C GLY A 100 -14.85 4.37 12.53
N SER A 101 -13.57 4.04 12.37
CA SER A 101 -13.16 2.87 11.62
C SER A 101 -11.90 2.26 12.21
N ASP A 102 -11.95 0.99 12.55
CA ASP A 102 -10.78 0.21 12.94
C ASP A 102 -10.09 -0.45 11.73
N TYR A 103 -10.42 -0.05 10.51
CA TYR A 103 -9.86 -0.66 9.30
C TYR A 103 -8.44 -0.14 9.06
N LYS A 104 -7.43 -1.01 9.11
CA LYS A 104 -6.02 -0.60 8.91
C LYS A 104 -5.76 0.09 7.57
N GLY A 105 -6.60 -0.19 6.56
CA GLY A 105 -6.51 0.46 5.27
C GLY A 105 -6.67 1.98 5.33
N GLU A 106 -7.42 2.53 6.29
CA GLU A 106 -7.57 3.98 6.47
C GLU A 106 -6.23 4.62 6.88
N VAL A 107 -5.54 4.01 7.86
CA VAL A 107 -4.22 4.44 8.32
C VAL A 107 -3.17 4.36 7.20
N LYS A 108 -3.17 3.26 6.43
CA LYS A 108 -2.30 3.12 5.24
C LYS A 108 -2.59 4.23 4.22
N LYS A 109 -3.85 4.44 3.87
CA LYS A 109 -4.22 5.45 2.86
C LYS A 109 -4.06 6.88 3.37
N ALA A 110 -4.06 7.14 4.68
CA ALA A 110 -3.70 8.45 5.23
C ALA A 110 -2.28 8.86 4.78
N MET A 111 -1.28 8.02 5.03
CA MET A 111 0.10 8.31 4.63
C MET A 111 0.28 8.37 3.10
N LEU A 112 -0.34 7.41 2.39
CA LEU A 112 -0.20 7.34 0.92
C LEU A 112 -0.84 8.54 0.20
N ARG A 113 -1.95 9.09 0.71
CA ARG A 113 -2.54 10.31 0.13
C ARG A 113 -1.61 11.51 0.29
N GLN A 114 -1.01 11.67 1.47
CA GLN A 114 -0.11 12.80 1.74
C GLN A 114 1.14 12.76 0.85
N ILE A 115 1.78 11.58 0.71
CA ILE A 115 2.96 11.48 -0.15
C ILE A 115 2.64 11.73 -1.61
N MET A 116 1.47 11.29 -2.10
CA MET A 116 1.04 11.57 -3.47
C MET A 116 0.79 13.07 -3.69
N TYR A 117 0.19 13.76 -2.72
CA TYR A 117 0.00 15.22 -2.76
C TYR A 117 1.34 15.96 -2.80
N TRP A 118 2.26 15.62 -1.90
CA TRP A 118 3.57 16.27 -1.81
C TRP A 118 4.45 15.96 -3.02
N ALA A 119 4.41 14.72 -3.52
CA ALA A 119 5.07 14.35 -4.76
C ALA A 119 4.59 15.22 -5.93
N LYS A 120 3.28 15.44 -6.05
CA LYS A 120 2.71 16.31 -7.08
C LYS A 120 3.20 17.76 -6.95
N LYS A 121 3.23 18.31 -5.73
CA LYS A 121 3.79 19.65 -5.48
C LYS A 121 5.27 19.76 -5.86
N ARG A 122 6.02 18.66 -5.72
CA ARG A 122 7.44 18.57 -6.11
C ARG A 122 7.64 18.25 -7.61
N GLY A 123 6.60 18.30 -8.43
CA GLY A 123 6.69 18.06 -9.88
C GLY A 123 6.77 16.58 -10.28
N ASN A 124 6.46 15.66 -9.37
CA ASN A 124 6.45 14.21 -9.62
C ASN A 124 5.02 13.69 -9.69
N LEU A 125 4.85 12.41 -10.04
CA LEU A 125 3.54 11.78 -10.16
C LEU A 125 3.39 10.62 -9.18
N GLY A 126 2.52 10.78 -8.18
CA GLY A 126 2.12 9.68 -7.32
C GLY A 126 1.19 8.72 -8.07
N LEU A 127 1.55 7.44 -8.12
CA LEU A 127 0.83 6.40 -8.85
C LEU A 127 0.37 5.30 -7.90
N HIS A 128 -0.91 4.96 -7.95
CA HIS A 128 -1.44 3.75 -7.33
C HIS A 128 -1.20 2.56 -8.27
N ALA A 129 0.07 2.20 -8.42
CA ALA A 129 0.56 1.15 -9.31
C ALA A 129 1.64 0.29 -8.63
N ALA A 130 1.66 -0.99 -8.98
CA ALA A 130 2.74 -1.89 -8.62
C ALA A 130 3.94 -1.66 -9.55
N SER A 131 5.13 -2.10 -9.15
CA SER A 131 6.34 -2.05 -9.98
C SER A 131 7.19 -3.31 -9.84
N LYS A 132 7.86 -3.68 -10.94
CA LYS A 132 8.81 -4.80 -10.98
C LYS A 132 9.83 -4.62 -12.10
N ILE A 133 10.90 -5.37 -12.03
CA ILE A 133 11.86 -5.58 -13.12
C ILE A 133 11.60 -6.97 -13.71
N ILE A 134 11.61 -7.05 -15.04
CA ILE A 134 11.65 -8.31 -15.78
C ILE A 134 13.02 -8.39 -16.45
N ARG A 135 13.77 -9.43 -16.10
CA ARG A 135 15.12 -9.69 -16.62
C ARG A 135 15.04 -10.84 -17.62
N VAL A 136 15.30 -10.56 -18.90
CA VAL A 136 15.19 -11.53 -20.00
C VAL A 136 16.41 -11.52 -20.90
N LEU A 137 16.68 -12.66 -21.53
CA LEU A 137 17.76 -12.79 -22.52
C LEU A 137 17.28 -12.22 -23.86
N ARG A 138 17.94 -11.17 -24.34
CA ARG A 138 17.65 -10.54 -25.62
C ARG A 138 18.93 -10.28 -26.38
N ASP A 139 18.99 -10.78 -27.62
CA ASP A 139 20.18 -10.68 -28.48
C ASP A 139 21.44 -11.25 -27.80
N GLY A 140 21.30 -12.35 -27.07
CA GLY A 140 22.41 -12.99 -26.35
C GLY A 140 22.87 -12.27 -25.08
N GLN A 141 22.20 -11.19 -24.67
CA GLN A 141 22.52 -10.44 -23.46
C GLN A 141 21.33 -10.37 -22.50
N LEU A 142 21.61 -10.49 -21.21
CA LEU A 142 20.59 -10.35 -20.18
C LEU A 142 20.26 -8.87 -20.01
N ARG A 143 18.99 -8.50 -20.20
CA ARG A 143 18.51 -7.11 -20.12
C ARG A 143 17.39 -6.98 -19.10
N ASP A 144 17.40 -5.87 -18.37
CA ASP A 144 16.35 -5.50 -17.43
C ASP A 144 15.35 -4.58 -18.09
N PHE A 145 14.07 -4.84 -17.84
CA PHE A 145 12.96 -3.99 -18.23
C PHE A 145 12.11 -3.66 -17.01
N GLY A 146 11.99 -2.38 -16.69
CA GLY A 146 11.10 -1.94 -15.63
C GLY A 146 9.66 -1.86 -16.08
N VAL A 147 8.75 -2.31 -15.23
CA VAL A 147 7.32 -2.37 -15.51
C VAL A 147 6.56 -1.73 -14.37
N ILE A 148 5.66 -0.80 -14.71
CA ILE A 148 4.65 -0.23 -13.81
C ILE A 148 3.29 -0.84 -14.18
N LEU A 149 2.57 -1.36 -13.19
CA LEU A 149 1.30 -2.05 -13.38
C LEU A 149 0.17 -1.32 -12.64
N PHE A 150 -0.73 -0.72 -13.42
CA PHE A 150 -1.99 -0.17 -12.94
C PHE A 150 -3.09 -1.21 -12.94
N GLY A 151 -3.97 -1.11 -11.96
CA GLY A 151 -5.16 -1.95 -11.90
C GLY A 151 -5.99 -1.59 -10.69
N LEU A 152 -7.31 -1.57 -10.85
CA LEU A 152 -8.23 -1.40 -9.74
C LEU A 152 -8.16 -2.63 -8.81
N SER A 153 -8.66 -2.46 -7.59
CA SER A 153 -8.77 -3.57 -6.64
C SER A 153 -9.53 -4.73 -7.29
N GLY A 154 -8.95 -5.95 -7.23
CA GLY A 154 -9.56 -7.15 -7.81
C GLY A 154 -9.40 -7.33 -9.34
N THR A 155 -8.64 -6.48 -10.03
CA THR A 155 -8.32 -6.70 -11.47
C THR A 155 -7.11 -7.59 -11.70
N GLY A 156 -6.39 -7.97 -10.64
CA GLY A 156 -5.20 -8.83 -10.72
C GLY A 156 -3.86 -8.08 -10.65
N LYS A 157 -3.84 -6.78 -10.26
CA LYS A 157 -2.60 -5.98 -10.09
C LYS A 157 -1.54 -6.70 -9.27
N THR A 158 -1.86 -7.05 -8.02
CA THR A 158 -0.92 -7.71 -7.09
C THR A 158 -0.53 -9.10 -7.55
N ALA A 159 -1.49 -9.85 -8.13
CA ALA A 159 -1.22 -11.18 -8.68
C ALA A 159 -0.18 -11.09 -9.80
N LEU A 160 -0.37 -10.18 -10.77
CA LEU A 160 0.52 -10.02 -11.91
C LEU A 160 1.88 -9.41 -11.52
N SER A 161 1.89 -8.44 -10.60
CA SER A 161 3.13 -7.84 -10.11
C SER A 161 4.01 -8.86 -9.40
N CYS A 162 3.42 -9.75 -8.60
CA CYS A 162 4.16 -10.77 -7.86
C CYS A 162 4.42 -12.06 -8.65
N HIS A 163 3.78 -12.28 -9.81
CA HIS A 163 3.97 -13.49 -10.60
C HIS A 163 5.40 -13.60 -11.17
N SER A 164 5.96 -14.81 -11.23
CA SER A 164 7.30 -15.06 -11.82
C SER A 164 7.32 -15.06 -13.34
N HIS A 165 6.13 -15.12 -13.96
CA HIS A 165 5.91 -15.33 -15.40
C HIS A 165 6.59 -16.60 -15.93
N TRP A 166 6.74 -17.61 -15.06
CA TRP A 166 7.41 -18.87 -15.35
C TRP A 166 8.84 -18.72 -15.89
N LEU A 167 9.46 -17.55 -15.70
CA LEU A 167 10.85 -17.30 -16.07
C LEU A 167 11.77 -18.22 -15.28
N ARG A 168 12.82 -18.70 -15.94
CA ARG A 168 13.83 -19.60 -15.37
C ARG A 168 15.22 -18.98 -15.50
N PRO A 169 16.15 -19.28 -14.58
CA PRO A 169 17.52 -18.76 -14.66
C PRO A 169 18.15 -18.97 -16.05
N PRO A 170 18.87 -17.96 -16.58
CA PRO A 170 19.26 -16.70 -15.93
C PRO A 170 18.16 -15.61 -15.93
N GLU A 171 17.03 -15.84 -16.59
CA GLU A 171 15.88 -14.92 -16.62
C GLU A 171 15.12 -14.97 -15.29
N ARG A 172 14.58 -13.82 -14.87
CA ARG A 172 13.85 -13.73 -13.60
C ARG A 172 13.03 -12.44 -13.54
N VAL A 173 12.23 -12.33 -12.49
CA VAL A 173 11.64 -11.06 -12.06
C VAL A 173 12.33 -10.53 -10.81
N VAL A 174 12.20 -9.23 -10.56
CA VAL A 174 12.51 -8.60 -9.27
C VAL A 174 11.34 -7.68 -8.89
N ILE A 175 10.62 -8.03 -7.83
CA ILE A 175 9.41 -7.32 -7.39
C ILE A 175 9.83 -6.10 -6.55
N ARG A 176 9.35 -4.92 -6.93
CA ARG A 176 9.68 -3.64 -6.28
C ARG A 176 8.58 -3.19 -5.32
N GLN A 177 7.39 -2.90 -5.83
CA GLN A 177 6.22 -2.47 -5.04
C GLN A 177 4.93 -3.14 -5.52
N ASP A 178 3.93 -3.27 -4.65
CA ASP A 178 2.60 -3.76 -5.00
C ASP A 178 1.51 -2.66 -5.04
N ASP A 179 1.77 -1.49 -4.43
CA ASP A 179 0.73 -0.47 -4.24
C ASP A 179 1.03 0.91 -4.81
N VAL A 180 1.85 1.73 -4.14
CA VAL A 180 2.09 3.12 -4.53
C VAL A 180 3.56 3.34 -4.87
N VAL A 181 3.79 3.98 -6.01
CA VAL A 181 5.10 4.46 -6.46
C VAL A 181 5.05 5.93 -6.83
N ILE A 182 6.19 6.61 -6.75
CA ILE A 182 6.32 8.02 -7.16
C ILE A 182 7.15 8.05 -8.45
N LEU A 183 6.51 8.29 -9.59
CA LEU A 183 7.17 8.39 -10.88
C LEU A 183 7.82 9.76 -11.05
N ARG A 184 9.10 9.75 -11.40
CA ARG A 184 9.93 10.92 -11.69
C ARG A 184 9.98 11.21 -13.19
N SER A 185 10.35 12.44 -13.55
CA SER A 185 10.46 12.88 -14.93
C SER A 185 11.55 12.16 -15.74
N ASP A 186 12.56 11.60 -15.06
CA ASP A 186 13.60 10.75 -15.66
C ASP A 186 13.14 9.31 -15.96
N GLY A 187 11.89 8.98 -15.61
CA GLY A 187 11.29 7.66 -15.79
C GLY A 187 11.59 6.67 -14.66
N SER A 188 12.36 7.04 -13.63
CA SER A 188 12.52 6.24 -12.42
C SER A 188 11.27 6.33 -11.53
N ALA A 189 11.04 5.34 -10.69
CA ALA A 189 9.93 5.34 -9.74
C ALA A 189 10.38 4.94 -8.34
N ILE A 190 10.01 5.75 -7.34
CA ILE A 190 10.37 5.52 -5.94
C ILE A 190 9.32 4.63 -5.28
N GLY A 191 9.76 3.62 -4.55
CA GLY A 191 8.90 2.76 -3.75
C GLY A 191 8.58 3.40 -2.39
N THR A 192 7.39 3.13 -1.88
CA THR A 192 6.89 3.80 -0.66
C THR A 192 6.94 2.90 0.59
N GLU A 193 6.67 1.59 0.46
CA GLU A 193 6.45 0.69 1.60
C GLU A 193 7.48 -0.47 1.66
N GLU A 194 7.70 -1.05 2.85
CA GLU A 194 8.58 -2.20 3.09
C GLU A 194 7.82 -3.56 3.02
N SER A 195 6.50 -3.48 2.93
CA SER A 195 5.59 -4.62 3.06
C SER A 195 4.39 -4.46 2.15
N PHE A 196 3.73 -5.56 1.86
CA PHE A 196 2.54 -5.58 1.03
C PHE A 196 1.28 -5.73 1.87
N TYR A 197 0.19 -5.12 1.42
CA TYR A 197 -1.12 -5.22 2.06
C TYR A 197 -2.11 -5.95 1.14
N LEU A 198 -1.82 -7.24 0.95
CA LEU A 198 -2.47 -8.05 -0.06
C LEU A 198 -3.90 -8.41 0.32
N LYS A 199 -4.75 -8.57 -0.70
CA LYS A 199 -6.09 -9.14 -0.56
C LYS A 199 -5.94 -10.67 -0.45
N THR A 200 -6.63 -11.28 0.50
CA THR A 200 -6.52 -12.73 0.77
C THR A 200 -7.67 -13.54 0.19
N ASP A 201 -8.77 -12.88 -0.20
CA ASP A 201 -9.93 -13.53 -0.82
C ASP A 201 -9.54 -14.34 -2.07
N GLY A 202 -9.81 -15.65 -2.03
CA GLY A 202 -9.48 -16.59 -3.10
C GLY A 202 -7.97 -16.87 -3.25
N LEU A 203 -7.19 -16.68 -2.18
CA LEU A 203 -5.76 -16.95 -2.19
C LEU A 203 -5.50 -18.46 -2.15
N GLU A 204 -4.92 -18.97 -3.23
CA GLU A 204 -4.70 -20.41 -3.44
C GLU A 204 -3.22 -20.74 -3.68
N PRO A 205 -2.71 -21.87 -3.16
CA PRO A 205 -1.32 -22.29 -3.36
C PRO A 205 -0.94 -22.47 -4.84
N ASP A 206 -1.82 -23.06 -5.65
CA ASP A 206 -1.49 -23.44 -7.03
C ASP A 206 -1.55 -22.23 -7.98
N MET A 207 -2.49 -21.31 -7.74
CA MET A 207 -2.68 -20.14 -8.58
C MET A 207 -1.76 -18.97 -8.19
N GLN A 208 -1.48 -18.82 -6.89
CA GLN A 208 -0.79 -17.65 -6.34
C GLN A 208 0.27 -18.07 -5.29
N PRO A 209 1.20 -18.99 -5.62
CA PRO A 209 2.08 -19.65 -4.65
C PRO A 209 2.90 -18.67 -3.80
N LEU A 210 3.40 -17.60 -4.42
CA LEU A 210 4.23 -16.59 -3.75
C LEU A 210 3.45 -15.75 -2.74
N LEU A 211 2.21 -15.38 -3.09
CA LEU A 211 1.34 -14.62 -2.21
C LEU A 211 0.80 -15.52 -1.09
N TYR A 212 0.44 -16.76 -1.42
CA TYR A 212 -0.03 -17.74 -0.44
C TYR A 212 1.04 -18.02 0.61
N ALA A 213 2.27 -18.34 0.18
CA ALA A 213 3.41 -18.59 1.08
C ALA A 213 3.70 -17.39 2.00
N ALA A 214 3.62 -16.16 1.48
CA ALA A 214 3.80 -14.97 2.29
C ALA A 214 2.65 -14.74 3.28
N ALA A 215 1.40 -15.03 2.89
CA ALA A 215 0.23 -14.87 3.75
C ALA A 215 0.20 -15.88 4.91
N ILE A 216 0.74 -17.08 4.72
CA ILE A 216 0.87 -18.09 5.79
C ILE A 216 2.21 -18.02 6.55
N SER A 217 3.05 -17.02 6.25
CA SER A 217 4.29 -16.76 6.99
C SER A 217 3.98 -16.46 8.46
N PRO A 218 4.79 -16.92 9.44
CA PRO A 218 4.62 -16.56 10.85
C PRO A 218 4.80 -15.05 11.13
N ARG A 219 5.29 -14.27 10.15
CA ARG A 219 5.39 -12.81 10.23
C ARG A 219 4.18 -12.09 9.64
N SER A 220 3.25 -12.81 9.02
CA SER A 220 2.06 -12.19 8.44
C SER A 220 1.11 -11.73 9.55
N ILE A 221 0.38 -10.65 9.27
CA ILE A 221 -0.71 -10.20 10.15
C ILE A 221 -1.97 -10.14 9.31
N LEU A 222 -2.96 -10.93 9.71
CA LEU A 222 -4.21 -11.12 8.97
C LEU A 222 -5.30 -10.22 9.55
N GLU A 223 -6.12 -9.62 8.69
CA GLU A 223 -7.27 -8.78 9.06
C GLU A 223 -8.51 -9.32 8.35
N ASN A 224 -9.56 -9.62 9.12
CA ASN A 224 -10.86 -10.10 8.64
C ASN A 224 -10.77 -11.36 7.73
N VAL A 225 -9.98 -12.35 8.15
CA VAL A 225 -9.95 -13.69 7.53
C VAL A 225 -10.63 -14.70 8.44
N ALA A 226 -11.27 -15.71 7.88
CA ALA A 226 -11.84 -16.78 8.66
C ALA A 226 -10.73 -17.68 9.21
N VAL A 227 -10.88 -18.08 10.48
CA VAL A 227 -9.95 -18.97 11.16
C VAL A 227 -10.76 -20.04 11.87
N ASP A 228 -10.42 -21.29 11.61
CA ASP A 228 -10.98 -22.43 12.33
C ASP A 228 -10.52 -22.37 13.80
N PRO A 229 -11.46 -22.30 14.76
CA PRO A 229 -11.13 -22.07 16.17
C PRO A 229 -10.44 -23.27 16.84
N GLU A 230 -10.57 -24.48 16.30
CA GLU A 230 -9.99 -25.70 16.88
C GLU A 230 -8.57 -25.94 16.37
N THR A 231 -8.34 -25.68 15.08
CA THR A 231 -7.09 -26.00 14.37
C THR A 231 -6.20 -24.78 14.14
N GLY A 232 -6.76 -23.56 14.23
CA GLY A 232 -6.08 -22.32 13.84
C GLY A 232 -5.86 -22.18 12.33
N LYS A 233 -6.46 -23.07 11.51
CA LYS A 233 -6.32 -23.04 10.05
C LYS A 233 -7.08 -21.84 9.49
N VAL A 234 -6.39 -21.06 8.66
CA VAL A 234 -6.99 -19.94 7.93
C VAL A 234 -7.74 -20.46 6.72
N ASP A 235 -8.96 -19.98 6.51
CA ASP A 235 -9.73 -20.20 5.30
C ASP A 235 -9.84 -18.89 4.50
N PHE A 236 -9.16 -18.85 3.36
CA PHE A 236 -9.12 -17.70 2.45
C PHE A 236 -10.31 -17.65 1.48
N PHE A 237 -11.17 -18.67 1.46
CA PHE A 237 -12.37 -18.73 0.63
C PHE A 237 -13.63 -18.32 1.39
N ASP A 238 -13.62 -18.45 2.72
CA ASP A 238 -14.71 -17.98 3.55
C ASP A 238 -14.72 -16.44 3.60
N THR A 239 -15.70 -15.87 2.90
CA THR A 239 -15.94 -14.44 2.79
C THR A 239 -17.24 -14.01 3.49
N THR A 240 -17.76 -14.85 4.39
CA THR A 240 -19.05 -14.63 5.07
C THR A 240 -19.14 -13.26 5.73
N LEU A 241 -18.06 -12.78 6.35
CA LEU A 241 -18.00 -11.42 6.93
C LEU A 241 -17.61 -10.36 5.90
N THR A 242 -16.65 -10.68 5.03
CA THR A 242 -16.16 -9.76 4.01
C THR A 242 -15.37 -10.47 2.93
N SER A 243 -15.45 -10.00 1.69
CA SER A 243 -14.51 -10.36 0.62
C SER A 243 -13.24 -9.50 0.65
N ASN A 244 -13.10 -8.58 1.62
CA ASN A 244 -11.96 -7.70 1.78
C ASN A 244 -10.99 -8.16 2.88
N GLY A 245 -10.86 -9.48 3.09
CA GLY A 245 -9.81 -10.03 3.93
C GLY A 245 -8.43 -9.58 3.46
N ARG A 246 -7.54 -9.27 4.41
CA ARG A 246 -6.20 -8.72 4.13
C ARG A 246 -5.11 -9.47 4.88
N ALA A 247 -3.92 -9.47 4.29
CA ALA A 247 -2.69 -9.84 4.97
C ALA A 247 -1.66 -8.74 4.79
N MET A 248 -1.07 -8.29 5.90
CA MET A 248 0.18 -7.54 5.89
C MET A 248 1.33 -8.55 5.89
N VAL A 249 2.18 -8.50 4.86
CA VAL A 249 3.31 -9.42 4.70
C VAL A 249 4.59 -8.65 4.41
N LYS A 250 5.71 -9.05 5.00
CA LYS A 250 7.01 -8.43 4.70
C LYS A 250 7.42 -8.74 3.26
N ARG A 251 7.98 -7.76 2.53
CA ARG A 251 8.50 -7.99 1.17
C ARG A 251 9.47 -9.17 1.11
N ARG A 252 10.35 -9.29 2.11
CA ARG A 252 11.34 -10.40 2.21
C ARG A 252 10.72 -11.79 2.35
N ASP A 253 9.42 -11.90 2.62
CA ASP A 253 8.69 -13.17 2.69
C ASP A 253 8.13 -13.58 1.33
N ILE A 254 8.20 -12.68 0.34
CA ILE A 254 7.82 -12.91 -1.04
C ILE A 254 9.09 -13.17 -1.84
N ALA A 255 9.16 -14.32 -2.50
CA ALA A 255 10.29 -14.65 -3.36
C ALA A 255 10.43 -13.64 -4.50
N PHE A 256 11.63 -13.54 -5.08
CA PHE A 256 11.96 -12.58 -6.14
C PHE A 256 11.87 -11.11 -5.69
N THR A 257 12.02 -10.83 -4.40
CA THR A 257 12.32 -9.49 -3.88
C THR A 257 13.81 -9.37 -3.57
N ASP A 258 14.31 -8.14 -3.49
CA ASP A 258 15.62 -7.83 -2.92
C ASP A 258 15.51 -6.60 -1.99
N SER A 259 16.64 -6.07 -1.51
CA SER A 259 16.68 -4.94 -0.58
C SER A 259 16.21 -3.61 -1.18
N ASP A 260 16.14 -3.49 -2.50
CA ASP A 260 15.75 -2.28 -3.20
C ASP A 260 14.24 -2.31 -3.53
N ILE A 261 13.58 -1.18 -3.27
CA ILE A 261 12.15 -0.94 -3.52
C ILE A 261 11.92 -0.01 -4.71
N ASP A 262 12.96 0.66 -5.20
CA ASP A 262 12.88 1.65 -6.26
C ASP A 262 13.04 0.96 -7.63
N LEU A 263 12.42 1.57 -8.64
CA LEU A 263 12.55 1.19 -10.03
C LEU A 263 13.44 2.22 -10.73
N GLY A 264 14.61 1.79 -11.22
CA GLY A 264 15.55 2.71 -11.87
C GLY A 264 15.00 3.36 -13.16
N ARG A 265 14.17 2.65 -13.92
CA ARG A 265 13.49 3.18 -15.11
C ARG A 265 12.25 2.35 -15.43
N ALA A 266 11.14 2.99 -15.80
CA ALA A 266 9.98 2.34 -16.39
C ALA A 266 10.14 2.25 -17.91
N ASP A 267 10.22 1.02 -18.43
CA ASP A 267 10.22 0.73 -19.86
C ASP A 267 8.80 0.42 -20.37
N PHE A 268 7.94 -0.11 -19.50
CA PHE A 268 6.57 -0.44 -19.80
C PHE A 268 5.61 0.08 -18.72
N VAL A 269 4.49 0.63 -19.16
CA VAL A 269 3.33 0.94 -18.32
C VAL A 269 2.18 0.07 -18.79
N CYS A 270 1.64 -0.74 -17.88
CA CYS A 270 0.59 -1.71 -18.16
C CYS A 270 -0.68 -1.32 -17.41
N PHE A 271 -1.80 -1.22 -18.12
CA PHE A 271 -3.12 -1.04 -17.53
C PHE A 271 -3.87 -2.37 -17.52
N ILE A 272 -4.15 -2.90 -16.32
CA ILE A 272 -4.81 -4.19 -16.15
C ILE A 272 -6.31 -3.97 -16.01
N THR A 273 -7.05 -4.47 -17.00
CA THR A 273 -8.51 -4.43 -17.06
C THR A 273 -9.11 -5.83 -16.99
N ARG A 274 -10.21 -6.02 -16.25
CA ARG A 274 -10.93 -7.30 -16.17
C ARG A 274 -12.20 -7.26 -17.02
N ARG A 275 -12.03 -7.31 -18.35
CA ARG A 275 -13.12 -7.39 -19.34
C ARG A 275 -12.75 -8.44 -20.39
N GLN A 276 -13.55 -9.48 -20.55
CA GLN A 276 -13.29 -10.61 -21.46
C GLN A 276 -13.97 -10.45 -22.83
N ASP A 277 -14.83 -9.45 -22.94
CA ASP A 277 -15.81 -9.26 -24.00
C ASP A 277 -15.54 -8.03 -24.89
N ILE A 278 -14.75 -7.08 -24.40
CA ILE A 278 -14.54 -5.78 -25.07
C ILE A 278 -13.11 -5.61 -25.58
N LEU A 279 -12.11 -6.00 -24.78
CA LEU A 279 -10.69 -5.75 -25.07
C LEU A 279 -9.99 -7.03 -25.50
N PRO A 280 -9.06 -6.97 -26.48
CA PRO A 280 -8.16 -8.09 -26.75
C PRO A 280 -7.29 -8.37 -25.52
N PRO A 281 -6.67 -9.58 -25.41
CA PRO A 281 -5.83 -9.93 -24.26
C PRO A 281 -4.71 -8.93 -23.96
N VAL A 282 -4.12 -8.33 -25.00
CA VAL A 282 -3.12 -7.26 -24.91
C VAL A 282 -3.33 -6.29 -26.08
N VAL A 283 -3.26 -4.99 -25.80
CA VAL A 283 -3.25 -3.93 -26.81
C VAL A 283 -2.12 -2.94 -26.51
N ARG A 284 -1.39 -2.52 -27.55
CA ARG A 284 -0.42 -1.44 -27.44
C ARG A 284 -1.15 -0.10 -27.60
N LEU A 285 -1.03 0.75 -26.59
CA LEU A 285 -1.61 2.09 -26.61
C LEU A 285 -0.65 3.09 -27.25
N THR A 286 -1.19 4.09 -27.94
CA THR A 286 -0.45 5.32 -28.26
C THR A 286 -0.37 6.20 -27.00
N PRO A 287 0.53 7.20 -26.94
CA PRO A 287 0.57 8.14 -25.82
C PRO A 287 -0.79 8.79 -25.53
N GLU A 288 -1.56 9.14 -26.55
CA GLU A 288 -2.88 9.77 -26.42
C GLU A 288 -3.93 8.84 -25.82
N TRP A 289 -3.83 7.52 -26.05
CA TRP A 289 -4.73 6.54 -25.43
C TRP A 289 -4.29 6.14 -24.02
N GLY A 290 -3.01 6.31 -23.69
CA GLY A 290 -2.48 6.03 -22.37
C GLY A 290 -2.64 7.17 -21.36
N ALA A 291 -2.81 8.40 -21.85
CA ALA A 291 -3.04 9.60 -21.03
C ALA A 291 -4.51 9.69 -20.55
#